data_AF-A0AAE1L273-F1
#
_entry.id   AF-A0AAE1L273-F1
#
_cell.length_a   1.000
_cell.length_b   1.000
_cell.length_c   1.000
_cell.angle_alpha   90.00
_cell.angle_beta   90.00
_cell.angle_gamma   90.00
#
_symmetry.space_group_name_H-M   'P 1'
#
loop_
_entity.id
_entity.type
_entity.pdbx_description
1 polymer ?
#
loop_
_entity_poly.entity_id
_entity_poly.type
_entity_poly.pdbx_seq_one_letter_code
_entity_poly.pdbx_strand_id
1 'polypeptide(L)'
;MIRKGMTLETKVTILKHHEGGEGVNAIALSLGLPQLSVSTVLKNATNIKKAGETCTTLMEQPLSIDNLMELEKKGLLMKKRERKKRNQKDDWTSRHSVKCSAALITP
;
A
#
# COMPACT_ATOMS: atom_id res chain seq x y z
N MET A 1 -36.58 -4.78 15.08
CA MET A 1 -35.44 -5.31 15.87
C MET A 1 -34.14 -4.89 15.19
N ILE A 2 -33.42 -3.92 15.76
CA ILE A 2 -32.14 -3.43 15.18
C ILE A 2 -31.03 -4.41 15.58
N ARG A 3 -30.40 -5.07 14.60
CA ARG A 3 -29.25 -5.96 14.85
C ARG A 3 -28.00 -5.09 15.03
N LYS A 4 -27.42 -5.08 16.24
CA LYS A 4 -26.11 -4.46 16.48
C LYS A 4 -25.02 -5.39 15.96
N GLY A 5 -24.19 -4.88 15.06
CA GLY A 5 -23.04 -5.60 14.53
C GLY A 5 -21.92 -5.69 15.58
N MET A 6 -21.17 -6.79 15.55
CA MET A 6 -19.98 -6.96 16.39
C MET A 6 -18.75 -6.33 15.72
N THR A 7 -17.95 -5.60 16.51
CA THR A 7 -16.77 -4.88 16.02
C THR A 7 -15.65 -5.84 15.60
N LEU A 8 -14.72 -5.36 14.78
CA LEU A 8 -13.57 -6.16 14.33
C LEU A 8 -12.65 -6.53 15.51
N GLU A 9 -12.45 -5.60 16.45
CA GLU A 9 -11.64 -5.82 17.65
C GLU A 9 -12.14 -7.01 18.47
N THR A 10 -13.45 -7.06 18.78
CA THR A 10 -14.04 -8.19 19.52
C THR A 10 -13.84 -9.52 18.79
N LYS A 11 -13.94 -9.53 17.46
CA LYS A 11 -13.69 -10.72 16.64
C LYS A 11 -12.23 -11.18 16.74
N VAL A 12 -11.28 -10.24 16.72
CA VAL A 12 -9.84 -10.55 16.87
C VAL A 12 -9.54 -11.05 18.28
N THR A 13 -10.13 -10.46 19.32
CA THR A 13 -9.97 -10.93 20.71
C THR A 13 -10.44 -12.37 20.88
N ILE A 14 -11.60 -12.73 20.30
CA ILE A 14 -12.08 -14.13 20.27
C ILE A 14 -11.05 -15.07 19.64
N LEU A 15 -10.44 -14.67 18.52
CA LEU A 15 -9.42 -15.49 17.86
C LEU A 15 -8.17 -15.67 18.73
N LYS A 16 -7.71 -14.62 19.41
CA LYS A 16 -6.54 -14.68 20.31
C LYS A 16 -6.75 -15.66 21.47
N HIS A 17 -7.91 -15.63 22.13
CA HIS A 17 -8.23 -16.58 23.21
C HIS A 17 -8.28 -18.03 22.69
N HIS A 18 -8.87 -18.24 21.52
CA HIS A 18 -8.95 -19.57 20.92
C HIS A 18 -7.57 -20.10 20.47
N GLU A 19 -6.71 -19.23 19.92
CA GLU A 19 -5.31 -19.58 19.61
C GLU A 19 -4.50 -19.88 20.89
N GLY A 20 -4.85 -19.27 22.01
CA GLY A 20 -4.34 -19.60 23.34
C GLY A 20 -4.85 -20.93 23.91
N GLY A 21 -5.73 -21.64 23.18
CA GLY A 21 -6.27 -22.95 23.59
C GLY A 21 -7.54 -22.89 24.43
N GLU A 22 -8.15 -21.71 24.58
CA GLU A 22 -9.42 -21.60 25.30
C GLU A 22 -10.59 -22.19 24.49
N GLY A 23 -11.44 -22.95 25.17
CA GLY A 23 -12.64 -23.52 24.57
C GLY A 23 -13.72 -22.48 24.28
N VAL A 24 -14.54 -22.73 23.25
CA VAL A 24 -15.62 -21.82 22.80
C VAL A 24 -16.55 -21.38 23.94
N ASN A 25 -16.87 -22.29 24.87
CA ASN A 25 -17.73 -21.99 26.02
C ASN A 25 -17.05 -21.04 27.01
N ALA A 26 -15.76 -21.24 27.31
CA ALA A 26 -15.00 -20.36 28.19
C ALA A 26 -14.89 -18.94 27.62
N ILE A 27 -14.63 -18.84 26.30
CA ILE A 27 -14.58 -17.56 25.59
C ILE A 27 -15.95 -16.86 25.60
N ALA A 28 -17.02 -17.61 25.36
CA ALA A 28 -18.38 -17.08 25.39
C ALA A 28 -18.74 -16.50 26.76
N LEU A 29 -18.41 -17.20 27.84
CA LEU A 29 -18.64 -16.75 29.21
C LEU A 29 -17.80 -15.53 29.58
N SER A 30 -16.50 -15.54 29.26
CA SER A 30 -15.59 -14.44 29.60
C SER A 30 -15.97 -13.12 28.93
N LEU A 31 -16.45 -13.17 27.68
CA LEU A 31 -16.83 -11.99 26.90
C LEU A 31 -18.32 -11.66 26.97
N GLY A 32 -19.13 -12.47 27.66
CA GLY A 32 -20.59 -12.30 27.74
C GLY A 32 -21.29 -12.44 26.38
N LEU A 33 -20.76 -13.30 25.49
CA LEU A 33 -21.24 -13.48 24.13
C LEU A 33 -21.99 -14.80 23.96
N PRO A 34 -22.98 -14.88 23.04
CA PRO A 34 -23.59 -16.16 22.67
C PRO A 34 -22.56 -17.10 22.07
N GLN A 35 -22.59 -18.38 22.47
CA GLN A 35 -21.67 -19.40 21.97
C GLN A 35 -21.71 -19.54 20.44
N LEU A 36 -22.89 -19.37 19.82
CA LEU A 36 -23.07 -19.40 18.37
C LEU A 36 -22.31 -18.25 17.68
N SER A 37 -22.28 -17.07 18.31
CA SER A 37 -21.53 -15.91 17.80
C SER A 37 -20.03 -16.22 17.80
N VAL A 38 -19.51 -16.78 18.89
CA VAL A 38 -18.11 -17.21 18.99
C VAL A 38 -17.79 -18.26 17.92
N SER A 39 -18.61 -19.30 17.78
CA SER A 39 -18.44 -20.33 16.75
C SER A 39 -18.42 -19.74 15.33
N THR A 40 -19.31 -18.79 15.04
CA THR A 40 -19.37 -18.12 13.73
C THR A 40 -18.13 -17.27 13.45
N VAL A 41 -17.57 -16.63 14.48
CA VAL A 41 -16.30 -15.89 14.37
C VAL A 41 -15.15 -16.83 14.06
N LEU A 42 -15.04 -17.95 14.77
CA LEU A 42 -13.99 -18.94 14.54
C LEU A 42 -14.06 -19.53 13.13
N LYS A 43 -15.25 -19.80 12.60
CA LYS A 43 -15.44 -20.23 11.20
C LYS A 43 -14.96 -19.20 10.18
N ASN A 44 -15.06 -17.92 10.52
CA ASN A 44 -14.66 -16.80 9.66
C ASN A 44 -13.24 -16.28 9.97
N ALA A 45 -12.44 -17.03 10.72
CA ALA A 45 -11.12 -16.60 11.21
C ALA A 45 -10.21 -16.07 10.10
N THR A 46 -10.16 -16.75 8.96
CA THR A 46 -9.31 -16.37 7.82
C THR A 46 -9.66 -15.00 7.26
N ASN A 47 -10.94 -14.70 7.12
CA ASN A 47 -11.42 -13.41 6.62
C ASN A 47 -11.21 -12.29 7.65
N ILE A 48 -11.37 -12.60 8.94
CA ILE A 48 -11.15 -11.64 10.03
C ILE A 48 -9.66 -11.26 10.12
N LYS A 49 -8.75 -12.23 9.99
CA LYS A 49 -7.30 -11.96 9.97
C LYS A 49 -6.92 -11.06 8.79
N LYS A 50 -7.38 -11.39 7.59
CA LYS A 50 -7.18 -10.54 6.39
C LYS A 50 -7.74 -9.12 6.59
N ALA A 51 -8.93 -8.99 7.16
CA ALA A 51 -9.50 -7.68 7.45
C ALA A 51 -8.65 -6.89 8.46
N GLY A 52 -8.13 -7.56 9.49
CA GLY A 52 -7.18 -6.98 10.46
C GLY A 52 -5.91 -6.48 9.79
N GLU A 53 -5.28 -7.29 8.93
CA GLU A 53 -4.08 -6.92 8.17
C GLU A 53 -4.32 -5.74 7.22
N THR A 54 -5.47 -5.69 6.56
CA THR A 54 -5.81 -4.54 5.71
C THR A 54 -6.04 -3.27 6.54
N CYS A 55 -6.60 -3.39 7.75
CA CYS A 55 -6.76 -2.25 8.64
C CYS A 55 -5.41 -1.75 9.17
N THR A 56 -4.46 -2.64 9.51
CA THR A 56 -3.11 -2.22 9.89
C THR A 56 -2.38 -1.60 8.69
N THR A 57 -2.54 -2.14 7.48
CA THR A 57 -1.95 -1.57 6.26
C THR A 57 -2.49 -0.17 5.93
N LEU A 58 -3.74 0.12 6.30
CA LEU A 58 -4.33 1.45 6.13
C LEU A 58 -3.92 2.44 7.24
N MET A 59 -3.57 1.95 8.43
CA MET A 59 -3.14 2.77 9.57
C MET A 59 -1.61 2.92 9.67
N GLU A 60 -0.86 1.99 9.07
CA GLU A 60 0.59 1.98 8.98
C GLU A 60 0.98 2.18 7.51
N GLN A 61 1.21 3.43 7.11
CA GLN A 61 2.34 3.67 6.23
C GLN A 61 3.55 4.00 7.11
N PRO A 62 4.35 3.01 7.54
CA PRO A 62 5.75 3.29 7.79
C PRO A 62 6.40 3.32 6.41
N LEU A 63 6.95 4.47 6.02
CA LEU A 63 7.92 4.51 4.93
C LEU A 63 9.03 3.51 5.27
N SER A 64 8.96 2.29 4.73
CA SER A 64 10.09 1.37 4.82
C SER A 64 11.30 2.08 4.21
N ILE A 65 12.46 1.96 4.86
CA ILE A 65 13.71 2.58 4.38
C ILE A 65 14.01 2.12 2.95
N ASP A 66 13.62 0.89 2.61
CA ASP A 66 13.72 0.34 1.26
C ASP A 66 12.91 1.15 0.23
N ASN A 67 11.72 1.63 0.60
CA ASN A 67 10.92 2.51 -0.25
C ASN A 67 11.55 3.90 -0.42
N LEU A 68 12.26 4.42 0.60
CA LEU A 68 12.92 5.73 0.54
C LEU A 68 14.09 5.73 -0.47
N MET A 69 14.96 4.71 -0.40
CA MET A 69 16.05 4.56 -1.37
C MET A 69 15.53 4.40 -2.80
N GLU A 70 14.39 3.74 -2.99
CA GLU A 70 13.82 3.54 -4.32
C GLU A 70 13.22 4.84 -4.89
N LEU A 71 12.63 5.68 -4.04
CA LEU A 71 12.14 7.01 -4.42
C LEU A 71 13.29 7.97 -4.77
N GLU A 72 14.41 7.94 -4.04
CA GLU A 72 15.61 8.73 -4.37
C GLU A 72 16.21 8.32 -5.72
N LYS A 73 16.31 7.00 -5.98
CA LYS A 73 16.76 6.47 -7.27
C LYS A 73 15.83 6.87 -8.42
N LYS A 74 14.51 6.82 -8.20
CA LYS A 74 13.50 7.28 -9.17
C LYS A 74 13.62 8.79 -9.44
N GLY A 75 13.84 9.60 -8.41
CA GLY A 75 14.11 11.04 -8.54
C GLY A 75 15.36 11.35 -9.35
N LEU A 76 16.45 10.60 -9.14
CA LEU A 76 17.70 10.74 -9.90
C LEU A 76 17.52 10.35 -11.37
N LEU A 77 16.75 9.29 -11.65
CA LEU A 77 16.44 8.85 -13.01
C LEU A 77 15.62 9.89 -13.78
N MET A 78 14.65 10.52 -13.11
CA MET A 78 13.86 11.61 -13.70
C MET A 78 14.75 12.81 -14.03
N LYS A 79 15.65 13.23 -13.13
CA LYS A 79 16.64 14.30 -13.42
C LYS A 79 17.58 13.94 -14.59
N LYS A 80 18.01 12.68 -14.70
CA LYS A 80 18.82 12.21 -15.84
C LYS A 80 18.05 12.27 -17.16
N ARG A 81 16.77 11.88 -17.15
CA ARG A 81 15.88 11.97 -18.32
C ARG A 81 15.69 13.43 -18.77
N GLU A 82 15.54 14.38 -17.86
CA GLU A 82 15.43 15.81 -18.19
C GLU A 82 16.73 16.40 -18.76
N ARG A 83 17.89 16.04 -18.20
CA ARG A 83 19.19 16.46 -18.74
C ARG A 83 19.39 15.97 -20.18
N LYS A 84 18.99 14.73 -20.47
CA LYS A 84 19.07 14.16 -21.83
C LYS A 84 18.15 14.89 -22.82
N LYS A 85 16.95 15.27 -22.40
CA LYS A 85 16.02 16.08 -23.23
C LYS A 85 16.58 17.47 -23.54
N ARG A 86 17.21 18.14 -22.57
CA ARG A 86 17.89 19.43 -22.81
C ARG A 86 19.03 19.29 -23.81
N ASN A 87 19.92 18.34 -23.59
CA ASN A 87 21.07 18.12 -24.46
C ASN A 87 20.66 17.78 -25.92
N GLN A 88 19.54 17.05 -26.09
CA GLN A 88 19.01 16.77 -27.43
C GLN A 88 18.35 18.00 -28.08
N LYS A 89 17.74 18.89 -27.30
CA LYS A 89 17.20 20.16 -27.79
C LYS A 89 18.33 21.09 -28.22
N ASP A 90 19.43 21.13 -27.47
CA ASP A 90 20.62 21.92 -27.78
C ASP A 90 21.35 21.40 -29.03
N ASP A 91 21.38 20.08 -29.25
CA ASP A 91 21.91 19.48 -30.49
C ASP A 91 21.01 19.77 -31.71
N TRP A 92 19.68 19.78 -31.52
CA TRP A 92 18.73 20.13 -32.58
C TRP A 92 18.80 21.63 -32.96
N THR A 93 18.93 22.53 -31.99
CA THR A 93 19.10 23.98 -32.24
C THR A 93 20.46 24.28 -32.87
N SER A 94 21.53 23.60 -32.47
CA SER A 94 22.86 23.77 -33.08
C SER A 94 22.90 23.28 -34.53
N ARG A 95 22.25 22.16 -34.87
CA ARG A 95 22.16 21.68 -36.28
C ARG A 95 21.26 22.53 -37.17
N HIS A 96 20.16 23.08 -36.65
CA HIS A 96 19.29 23.95 -37.43
C HIS A 96 19.91 25.33 -37.67
N SER A 97 20.67 25.87 -36.72
CA SER A 97 21.40 27.13 -36.91
C SER A 97 22.46 27.02 -38.02
N VAL A 98 23.23 25.94 -38.08
CA VAL A 98 24.25 25.73 -39.12
C VAL A 98 23.63 25.51 -40.51
N LYS A 99 22.44 24.89 -40.60
CA LYS A 99 21.75 24.66 -41.88
C LYS A 99 21.10 25.92 -42.47
N CYS A 100 20.58 26.84 -41.63
CA CYS A 100 20.04 28.10 -42.13
C CYS A 100 21.12 29.03 -42.71
N SER A 101 22.35 28.95 -42.21
CA SER A 101 23.47 29.74 -42.76
C SER A 101 24.02 29.21 -44.09
N ALA A 102 23.84 27.92 -44.39
CA ALA A 102 24.32 27.31 -45.63
C ALA A 102 23.38 27.49 -46.84
N ALA A 103 22.10 27.83 -46.62
CA ALA A 103 21.11 28.01 -47.69
C ALA A 103 21.08 29.43 -48.30
N LEU A 104 21.93 30.35 -47.82
CA LEU A 104 22.05 31.74 -48.31
C LEU A 104 23.34 31.99 -49.10
N ILE A 105 24.11 30.94 -49.40
CA ILE A 105 25.35 31.03 -50.17
C ILE A 105 25.35 29.94 -51.24
N THR A 106 24.50 30.11 -52.26
CA THR A 106 24.73 29.54 -53.59
C THR A 106 24.32 30.61 -54.60
N PRO A 107 25.22 30.99 -55.53
CA PRO A 107 25.06 32.13 -56.43
C PRO A 107 23.97 31.95 -57.48
#